data_AF-A0A0Q4S7K9-F1
#
_entry.id   AF-A0A0Q4S7K9-F1
#
_cell.length_a   1.000
_cell.length_b   1.000
_cell.length_c   1.000
_cell.angle_alpha   90.00
_cell.angle_beta   90.00
_cell.angle_gamma   90.00
#
_symmetry.space_group_name_H-M   'P 1'
#
loop_
_entity.id
_entity.type
_entity.pdbx_description
1 polymer ?
#
loop_
_entity_poly.entity_id
_entity_poly.type
_entity_poly.pdbx_seq_one_letter_code
_entity_poly.pdbx_strand_id
1 'polypeptide(L)'
;MYVESETRIWMCGSNGTLLLGNAEDGFQSLSTLDDNQLFTSVCKFQNKICLASNMGLFAYDPADPSAGIRRVITGLQPELQDANIVDCYDNVLWSIGAKDIARFDGAKWERIDHPDNPAIR
;
A
#
# COMPACT_ATOMS: atom_id res chain seq x y z
N MET A 1 4.84 -8.58 3.91
CA MET A 1 5.00 -9.58 2.84
C MET A 1 3.62 -10.02 2.39
N TYR A 2 3.43 -10.23 1.09
CA TYR A 2 2.20 -10.75 0.51
C TYR A 2 2.55 -11.91 -0.43
N VAL A 3 1.88 -13.06 -0.27
CA VAL A 3 2.11 -14.27 -1.07
C VAL A 3 1.01 -14.37 -2.11
N GLU A 4 1.35 -14.13 -3.37
CA GLU A 4 0.41 -14.27 -4.50
C GLU A 4 0.39 -15.72 -5.01
N SER A 5 1.56 -16.36 -5.06
CA SER A 5 1.76 -17.77 -5.40
C SER A 5 3.11 -18.23 -4.87
N GLU A 6 3.45 -19.51 -5.05
CA GLU A 6 4.77 -20.07 -4.69
C GLU A 6 5.94 -19.33 -5.36
N THR A 7 5.73 -18.81 -6.57
CA THR A 7 6.76 -18.12 -7.36
C THR A 7 6.69 -16.60 -7.26
N ARG A 8 5.63 -16.05 -6.67
CA ARG A 8 5.36 -14.61 -6.61
C ARG A 8 5.09 -14.17 -5.18
N ILE A 9 6.17 -13.87 -4.47
CA ILE A 9 6.14 -13.31 -3.12
C ILE A 9 6.56 -11.85 -3.20
N TRP A 10 5.70 -10.97 -2.70
CA TRP A 10 5.92 -9.54 -2.63
C TRP A 10 6.41 -9.16 -1.24
N MET A 11 7.53 -8.43 -1.16
CA MET A 11 8.07 -7.92 0.11
C MET A 11 8.30 -6.43 0.01
N CYS A 12 8.02 -5.71 1.09
CA CYS A 12 8.30 -4.28 1.19
C CYS A 12 9.07 -3.99 2.47
N GLY A 13 9.72 -2.83 2.54
CA GLY A 13 10.46 -2.44 3.74
C GLY A 13 11.03 -1.03 3.69
N SER A 14 12.11 -0.82 4.42
CA SER A 14 12.83 0.45 4.52
C SER A 14 13.43 0.91 3.18
N ASN A 15 13.73 2.20 3.06
CA ASN A 15 14.39 2.82 1.90
C ASN A 15 13.68 2.48 0.57
N GLY A 16 12.36 2.60 0.56
CA GLY A 16 11.52 2.40 -0.61
C GLY A 16 11.45 0.97 -1.12
N THR A 17 11.98 -0.01 -0.37
CA THR A 17 12.14 -1.38 -0.85
C THR A 17 10.80 -2.00 -1.24
N LEU A 18 10.73 -2.51 -2.47
CA LEU A 18 9.71 -3.39 -3.01
C LEU A 18 10.41 -4.50 -3.79
N LEU A 19 10.21 -5.75 -3.37
CA LEU A 19 10.80 -6.93 -3.96
C LEU A 19 9.72 -7.87 -4.48
N LEU A 20 10.02 -8.56 -5.58
CA LEU A 20 9.22 -9.66 -6.12
C LEU A 20 10.14 -10.85 -6.41
N GLY A 21 9.72 -12.03 -5.99
CA GLY A 21 10.44 -13.27 -6.29
C GLY A 21 10.04 -14.40 -5.37
N ASN A 22 10.96 -15.35 -5.20
CA ASN A 22 10.79 -16.50 -4.33
C ASN A 22 12.15 -17.03 -3.85
N ALA A 23 12.15 -18.08 -3.02
CA ALA A 23 13.38 -18.62 -2.43
C ALA A 23 14.26 -19.40 -3.43
N GLU A 24 13.68 -19.91 -4.52
CA GLU A 24 14.37 -20.70 -5.54
C GLU A 24 15.05 -19.79 -6.58
N ASP A 25 14.32 -18.82 -7.13
CA ASP A 25 14.79 -17.90 -8.18
C ASP A 25 15.47 -16.63 -7.63
N GLY A 26 15.30 -16.37 -6.33
CA GLY A 26 15.72 -15.13 -5.69
C GLY A 26 14.70 -14.00 -5.83
N PHE A 27 15.07 -12.82 -5.33
CA PHE A 27 14.21 -11.63 -5.31
C PHE A 27 14.82 -10.50 -6.15
N GLN A 28 13.99 -9.91 -7.00
CA GLN A 28 14.32 -8.71 -7.77
C GLN A 28 13.77 -7.46 -7.07
N SER A 29 14.57 -6.39 -7.04
CA SER A 29 14.09 -5.06 -6.63
C SER A 29 13.31 -4.40 -7.75
N LEU A 30 12.14 -3.86 -7.40
CA LEU A 30 11.26 -3.08 -8.26
C LEU A 30 11.27 -1.58 -7.90
N SER A 31 12.01 -1.22 -6.84
CA SER A 31 12.21 0.16 -6.41
C SER A 31 13.20 0.91 -7.30
N THR A 32 13.04 2.21 -7.35
CA THR A 32 13.96 3.17 -7.97
C THR A 32 14.82 3.85 -6.89
N LEU A 33 15.85 4.60 -7.31
CA LEU A 33 16.72 5.36 -6.38
C LEU A 33 15.99 6.49 -5.65
N ASP A 34 14.87 6.95 -6.19
CA ASP A 34 14.07 8.04 -5.62
C ASP A 34 13.08 7.53 -4.55
N ASP A 35 12.84 6.21 -4.50
CA ASP A 35 11.97 5.59 -3.51
C ASP A 35 12.70 5.51 -2.16
N ASN A 36 12.25 6.32 -1.20
CA ASN A 36 12.91 6.49 0.10
C ASN A 36 11.95 6.30 1.29
N GLN A 37 10.73 5.83 1.02
CA GLN A 37 9.68 5.65 2.00
C GLN A 37 9.96 4.43 2.90
N LEU A 38 9.45 4.47 4.13
CA LEU A 38 9.29 3.25 4.92
C LEU A 38 7.96 2.60 4.55
N PHE A 39 8.01 1.39 4.00
CA PHE A 39 6.82 0.58 3.74
C PHE A 39 6.65 -0.52 4.80
N THR A 40 5.53 -0.50 5.51
CA THR A 40 5.27 -1.35 6.68
C THR A 40 4.34 -2.53 6.39
N SER A 41 3.51 -2.43 5.35
CA SER A 41 2.62 -3.50 4.89
C SER A 41 2.46 -3.46 3.37
N VAL A 42 2.16 -4.61 2.77
CA VAL A 42 1.92 -4.76 1.34
C VAL A 42 0.77 -5.73 1.11
N CYS A 43 -0.11 -5.42 0.15
CA CYS A 43 -1.13 -6.32 -0.34
C CYS A 43 -1.36 -6.11 -1.84
N LYS A 44 -2.07 -7.04 -2.49
CA LYS A 44 -2.58 -6.83 -3.85
C LYS A 44 -4.01 -6.33 -3.78
N PHE A 45 -4.34 -5.33 -4.60
CA PHE A 45 -5.71 -4.90 -4.84
C PHE A 45 -5.91 -4.75 -6.34
N GLN A 46 -6.84 -5.55 -6.89
CA GLN A 46 -7.00 -5.70 -8.33
C GLN A 46 -5.65 -6.01 -9.00
N ASN A 47 -5.19 -5.18 -9.93
CA ASN A 47 -3.92 -5.37 -10.64
C ASN A 47 -2.75 -4.58 -10.04
N LYS A 48 -2.95 -3.90 -8.90
CA LYS A 48 -1.93 -3.05 -8.27
C LYS A 48 -1.43 -3.65 -6.97
N ILE A 49 -0.19 -3.31 -6.62
CA ILE A 49 0.42 -3.64 -5.34
C ILE A 49 0.35 -2.40 -4.46
N CYS A 50 -0.38 -2.48 -3.36
CA CYS A 50 -0.59 -1.38 -2.43
C CYS A 50 0.38 -1.49 -1.26
N LEU A 51 0.88 -0.35 -0.80
CA LEU A 51 1.96 -0.23 0.18
C LEU A 51 1.56 0.78 1.26
N ALA A 52 1.54 0.33 2.51
CA ALA A 52 1.33 1.20 3.66
C ALA A 52 2.63 1.91 4.04
N SER A 53 2.56 3.20 4.33
CA SER A 53 3.68 4.00 4.82
C SER A 53 3.22 4.97 5.91
N ASN A 54 4.12 5.33 6.82
CA ASN A 54 3.89 6.41 7.79
C ASN A 54 3.59 7.77 7.14
N MET A 55 3.78 7.89 5.83
CA MET A 55 3.39 9.08 5.05
C MET A 55 2.10 8.90 4.27
N GLY A 56 1.36 7.80 4.40
CA GLY A 56 0.12 7.52 3.69
C GLY A 56 0.20 6.27 2.83
N LEU A 57 -0.69 6.16 1.84
CA LEU A 57 -0.82 4.98 0.98
C LEU A 57 -0.10 5.17 -0.36
N PHE A 58 0.59 4.13 -0.81
CA PHE A 58 1.30 4.09 -2.09
C PHE A 58 0.87 2.88 -2.91
N ALA A 59 1.10 2.93 -4.22
CA ALA A 59 0.82 1.83 -5.12
C ALA A 59 1.89 1.70 -6.21
N TYR A 60 2.16 0.45 -6.58
CA TYR A 60 2.95 0.07 -7.74
C TYR A 60 2.04 -0.63 -8.75
N ASP A 61 2.20 -0.29 -10.03
CA ASP A 61 1.47 -0.90 -11.13
C ASP A 61 2.40 -1.79 -11.97
N PRO A 62 2.30 -3.12 -11.87
CA PRO A 62 3.11 -4.03 -12.68
C PRO A 62 2.89 -3.88 -14.19
N ALA A 63 1.77 -3.29 -14.63
CA ALA A 63 1.52 -3.02 -16.05
C ALA A 63 2.24 -1.76 -16.56
N ASP A 64 2.72 -0.90 -15.65
CA ASP A 64 3.45 0.34 -15.97
C ASP A 64 4.67 0.53 -15.03
N PRO A 65 5.70 -0.34 -15.12
CA PRO A 65 6.84 -0.32 -14.19
C PRO A 65 7.66 0.98 -14.22
N SER A 66 7.69 1.67 -15.36
CA SER A 66 8.47 2.90 -15.54
C SER A 66 7.94 4.05 -14.70
N ALA A 67 6.68 4.00 -14.31
CA ALA A 67 6.07 5.01 -13.49
C ALA A 67 6.33 4.84 -11.99
N GLY A 68 7.02 3.76 -11.59
CA GLY A 68 7.51 3.53 -10.23
C GLY A 68 6.41 3.39 -9.18
N ILE A 69 6.81 3.55 -7.92
CA ILE A 69 5.89 3.57 -6.78
C ILE A 69 5.32 4.98 -6.65
N ARG A 70 3.99 5.10 -6.59
CA ARG A 70 3.31 6.40 -6.55
C ARG A 70 2.38 6.50 -5.35
N ARG A 71 2.29 7.70 -4.78
CA ARG A 71 1.29 8.00 -3.74
C ARG A 71 -0.12 7.81 -4.31
N VAL A 72 -0.99 7.16 -3.55
CA VAL A 72 -2.42 7.09 -3.86
C VAL A 72 -3.08 8.39 -3.41
N ILE A 73 -3.80 9.03 -4.32
CA ILE A 73 -4.62 10.21 -4.03
C ILE A 73 -6.05 9.72 -3.82
N THR A 74 -6.60 9.92 -2.63
CA THR A 74 -7.91 9.38 -2.23
C THR A 74 -9.05 10.35 -2.49
N GLY A 75 -8.75 11.65 -2.53
CA GLY A 75 -9.76 12.71 -2.59
C GLY A 75 -10.47 12.97 -1.26
N LEU A 76 -10.11 12.26 -0.18
CA LEU A 76 -10.57 12.57 1.18
C LEU A 76 -10.05 13.94 1.61
N GLN A 77 -10.80 14.62 2.47
CA GLN A 77 -10.41 15.91 3.04
C GLN A 77 -10.41 15.82 4.57
N PRO A 78 -9.28 16.09 5.23
CA PRO A 78 -7.92 16.12 4.65
C PRO A 78 -7.54 14.77 4.01
N GLU A 79 -6.50 14.78 3.17
CA GLU A 79 -5.97 13.54 2.58
C GLU A 79 -5.46 12.55 3.64
N LEU A 80 -5.28 11.28 3.23
CA LEU A 80 -4.70 10.25 4.10
C LEU A 80 -3.33 10.68 4.63
N GLN A 81 -3.21 10.73 5.96
CA GLN A 81 -2.00 11.21 6.64
C GLN A 81 -0.98 10.09 6.88
N ASP A 82 -1.45 8.90 7.26
CA ASP A 82 -0.63 7.73 7.53
C ASP A 82 -1.32 6.42 7.11
N ALA A 83 -0.53 5.37 6.96
CA ALA A 83 -0.98 4.00 6.83
C ALA A 83 0.08 3.08 7.45
N ASN A 84 -0.28 2.34 8.49
CA ASN A 84 0.62 1.35 9.10
C ASN A 84 0.36 -0.05 8.54
N ILE A 85 -0.90 -0.35 8.27
CA ILE A 85 -1.35 -1.61 7.68
C ILE A 85 -2.16 -1.29 6.44
N VAL A 86 -1.91 -2.06 5.38
CA VAL A 86 -2.76 -2.12 4.19
C VAL A 86 -3.13 -3.58 3.97
N ASP A 87 -4.39 -3.83 3.67
CA ASP A 87 -4.89 -5.16 3.32
C ASP A 87 -6.07 -5.08 2.36
N CYS A 88 -6.37 -6.18 1.67
CA CYS A 88 -7.50 -6.31 0.77
C CYS A 88 -8.35 -7.52 1.14
N TYR A 89 -9.62 -7.27 1.43
CA TYR A 89 -10.60 -8.32 1.70
C TYR A 89 -11.87 -8.07 0.90
N ASP A 90 -12.37 -9.10 0.23
CA ASP A 90 -13.61 -9.05 -0.58
C ASP A 90 -13.66 -7.85 -1.55
N ASN A 91 -12.56 -7.62 -2.26
CA ASN A 91 -12.38 -6.48 -3.18
C ASN A 91 -12.56 -5.10 -2.53
N VAL A 92 -12.35 -4.99 -1.22
CA VAL A 92 -12.24 -3.73 -0.50
C VAL A 92 -10.81 -3.56 -0.01
N LEU A 93 -10.16 -2.47 -0.42
CA LEU A 93 -8.84 -2.08 0.06
C LEU A 93 -9.00 -1.32 1.37
N TRP A 94 -8.28 -1.73 2.40
CA TRP A 94 -8.22 -1.08 3.70
C TRP A 94 -6.86 -0.43 3.91
N SER A 95 -6.87 0.82 4.32
CA SER A 95 -5.70 1.59 4.77
C SER A 95 -5.91 1.96 6.23
N ILE A 96 -5.05 1.45 7.11
CA ILE A 96 -5.20 1.57 8.57
C ILE A 96 -3.94 2.21 9.13
N GLY A 97 -4.04 3.47 9.51
CA GLY A 97 -3.05 4.24 10.26
C GLY A 97 -3.28 4.19 11.77
N ALA A 98 -2.51 4.97 12.53
CA ALA A 98 -2.70 5.08 13.97
C ALA A 98 -3.97 5.85 14.33
N LYS A 99 -4.36 6.81 13.48
CA LYS A 99 -5.55 7.65 13.68
C LYS A 99 -6.43 7.79 12.44
N ASP A 100 -5.93 7.45 11.26
CA ASP A 100 -6.64 7.57 9.99
C ASP A 100 -6.96 6.18 9.44
N ILE A 101 -8.25 5.84 9.35
CA ILE A 101 -8.72 4.58 8.79
C ILE A 101 -9.58 4.91 7.58
N ALA A 102 -9.25 4.33 6.43
CA ALA A 102 -10.07 4.48 5.23
C ALA A 102 -10.18 3.17 4.46
N ARG A 103 -11.27 3.05 3.70
CA ARG A 103 -11.48 1.94 2.78
C ARG A 103 -11.81 2.43 1.37
N PHE A 104 -11.49 1.61 0.38
CA PHE A 104 -11.85 1.82 -1.01
C PHE A 104 -12.56 0.59 -1.57
N ASP A 105 -13.78 0.78 -2.06
CA ASP A 105 -14.64 -0.30 -2.59
C ASP A 105 -14.44 -0.58 -4.09
N GLY A 106 -13.42 0.03 -4.71
CA GLY A 106 -13.21 0.00 -6.15
C GLY A 106 -13.78 1.21 -6.88
N ALA A 107 -14.62 2.02 -6.23
CA ALA A 107 -15.23 3.21 -6.82
C ALA A 107 -15.01 4.47 -5.97
N LYS A 108 -15.13 4.38 -4.64
CA LYS A 108 -15.04 5.53 -3.74
C LYS A 108 -14.23 5.22 -2.48
N TRP A 109 -13.56 6.26 -1.99
CA TRP A 109 -12.93 6.25 -0.68
C TRP A 109 -13.92 6.67 0.39
N GLU A 110 -13.87 6.00 1.54
CA GLU A 110 -14.63 6.32 2.73
C GLU A 110 -13.71 6.30 3.94
N ARG A 111 -13.70 7.38 4.71
CA ARG A 111 -13.00 7.45 6.00
C ARG A 111 -13.90 6.88 7.09
N ILE A 112 -13.31 6.06 7.96
CA ILE A 112 -14.00 5.40 9.07
C ILE A 112 -13.57 6.08 10.37
N ASP A 113 -14.54 6.62 11.10
CA ASP A 113 -14.29 7.21 12.41
C ASP A 113 -14.04 6.11 13.44
N HIS A 114 -12.90 6.19 14.14
CA HIS A 114 -12.66 5.36 15.33
C HIS A 114 -13.25 6.07 16.56
N PRO A 115 -14.07 5.39 17.40
CA PRO A 115 -14.80 6.05 18.49
C PRO A 115 -13.88 6.73 19.51
N ASP A 116 -12.67 6.21 19.72
CA ASP A 116 -11.70 6.77 20.66
C ASP A 116 -10.81 7.89 20.07
N ASN A 117 -10.95 8.22 18.78
CA ASN A 117 -10.17 9.26 18.12
C ASN A 117 -11.05 10.46 17.76
N PRO A 118 -10.54 11.70 17.88
CA PRO A 118 -11.18 12.85 17.25
C PRO A 118 -11.37 12.62 15.75
N ALA A 119 -12.56 12.92 15.24
CA ALA A 119 -12.86 12.79 13.82
C ALA A 119 -11.92 13.67 12.98
N ILE A 120 -11.44 13.13 11.88
CA ILE A 120 -10.57 13.83 10.93
C ILE A 120 -11.46 14.52 9.89
N ARG A 121 -11.42 15.84 9.82
CA ARG A 121 -12.27 16.68 8.97
C ARG A 121 -11.52 17.88 8.42
#